data_AF-A0A3D8SYN5-F1
#
_entry.id   AF-A0A3D8SYN5-F1
#
_cell.length_a   1.000
_cell.length_b   1.000
_cell.length_c   1.000
_cell.angle_alpha   90.00
_cell.angle_beta   90.00
_cell.angle_gamma   90.00
#
_symmetry.space_group_name_H-M   'P 1'
#
loop_
_entity.id
_entity.type
_entity.pdbx_description
1 polymer ?
#
loop_
_entity_poly.entity_id
_entity_poly.type
_entity_poly.pdbx_seq_one_letter_code
_entity_poly.pdbx_strand_id
1 'polypeptide(L)'
;MEPRARIGKNRGQQNFADQELQLLLFAHGDVKDSLDLTKRVFDECLTDFITELCFEAHRSAALAGRQKIKLDDVRFACRKNPTYLGRIEEIIGKKSEIDKARKTLDVTDDKITKSSLKAMEEPLGEADDDEDSKTLGGKSAR
;
A
#
# COMPACT_ATOMS: atom_id res chain seq x y z
N MET A 1 -10.36 35.62 -9.48
CA MET A 1 -10.37 34.60 -8.43
C MET A 1 -11.55 33.70 -8.74
N GLU A 2 -11.31 32.53 -9.33
CA GLU A 2 -12.40 31.66 -9.78
C GLU A 2 -13.17 31.09 -8.58
N PRO A 3 -14.50 30.89 -8.71
CA PRO A 3 -15.31 30.33 -7.65
C PRO A 3 -14.84 28.91 -7.34
N ARG A 4 -14.33 28.72 -6.11
CA ARG A 4 -13.92 27.42 -5.59
C ARG A 4 -15.13 26.49 -5.63
N ALA A 5 -15.12 25.50 -6.51
CA ALA A 5 -16.06 24.40 -6.46
C ALA A 5 -15.86 23.68 -5.13
N ARG A 6 -16.72 23.99 -4.16
CA ARG A 6 -16.83 23.17 -2.97
C ARG A 6 -17.42 21.85 -3.45
N ILE A 7 -16.63 20.79 -3.45
CA ILE A 7 -17.13 19.42 -3.50
C ILE A 7 -18.31 19.40 -2.52
N GLY A 8 -19.50 19.08 -3.05
CA GLY A 8 -20.74 19.23 -2.29
C GLY A 8 -20.55 18.58 -0.94
N LYS A 9 -20.53 19.39 0.12
CA LYS A 9 -20.38 18.94 1.51
C LYS A 9 -21.22 17.69 1.66
N ASN A 10 -20.57 16.55 1.89
CA ASN A 10 -21.26 15.28 2.02
C ASN A 10 -22.39 15.50 3.01
N ARG A 11 -23.64 15.39 2.54
CA ARG A 11 -24.81 15.62 3.38
C ARG A 11 -24.93 14.45 4.36
N GLY A 12 -24.15 14.50 5.43
CA GLY A 12 -24.15 13.53 6.53
C GLY A 12 -23.30 12.27 6.33
N GLN A 13 -22.53 12.13 5.25
CA GLN A 13 -21.69 10.96 5.00
C GLN A 13 -20.20 11.30 5.25
N GLN A 14 -19.55 10.57 6.16
CA GLN A 14 -18.13 10.79 6.45
C GLN A 14 -17.25 10.32 5.28
N ASN A 15 -16.13 11.00 5.03
CA ASN A 15 -15.15 10.58 4.02
C ASN A 15 -14.26 9.44 4.50
N PHE A 16 -13.89 9.45 5.78
CA PHE A 16 -13.05 8.43 6.41
C PHE A 16 -13.88 7.50 7.31
N ALA A 17 -13.38 6.29 7.57
CA ALA A 17 -14.04 5.40 8.50
C ALA A 17 -13.81 5.85 9.95
N ASP A 18 -14.85 5.77 10.80
CA ASP A 18 -14.77 6.16 12.22
C ASP A 18 -13.59 5.48 12.94
N GLN A 19 -13.30 4.21 12.63
CA GLN A 19 -12.19 3.46 13.22
C GLN A 19 -10.82 4.04 12.84
N GLU A 20 -10.65 4.54 11.62
CA GLU A 20 -9.39 5.15 11.17
C GLU A 20 -9.16 6.49 11.87
N LEU A 21 -10.23 7.29 11.95
CA LEU A 21 -10.21 8.57 12.67
C LEU A 21 -9.92 8.35 14.16
N GLN A 22 -10.54 7.34 14.77
CA GLN A 22 -10.30 6.96 16.16
C GLN A 22 -8.84 6.57 16.42
N LEU A 23 -8.27 5.72 15.56
CA LEU A 23 -6.88 5.29 15.70
C LEU A 23 -5.91 6.46 15.52
N LEU A 24 -6.19 7.38 14.60
CA LEU A 24 -5.37 8.55 14.39
C LEU A 24 -5.42 9.50 15.60
N LEU A 25 -6.61 9.78 16.13
CA LEU A 25 -6.78 10.60 17.33
C LEU A 25 -6.06 9.99 18.54
N PHE A 26 -6.24 8.69 18.78
CA PHE A 26 -5.58 7.97 19.87
C PHE A 26 -4.04 7.99 19.73
N ALA A 27 -3.52 7.77 18.51
CA ALA A 27 -2.09 7.85 18.24
C ALA A 27 -1.49 9.24 18.50
N HIS A 28 -2.32 10.28 18.46
CA HIS A 28 -1.96 11.67 18.75
C HIS A 28 -2.33 12.14 20.18
N GLY A 29 -2.73 11.22 21.06
CA GLY A 29 -2.90 11.47 22.49
C GLY A 29 -4.35 11.71 22.94
N ASP A 30 -5.34 11.47 22.08
CA ASP A 30 -6.75 11.43 22.50
C ASP A 30 -7.06 10.13 23.28
N VAL A 31 -8.28 10.04 23.83
CA VAL A 31 -8.80 8.84 24.49
C VAL A 31 -9.01 7.69 23.50
N LYS A 32 -9.05 6.45 24.01
CA LYS A 32 -9.23 5.23 23.18
C LYS A 32 -10.54 5.23 22.40
N ASP A 33 -11.60 5.75 23.00
CA ASP A 33 -12.94 5.86 22.41
C ASP A 33 -13.34 7.35 22.38
N SER A 34 -12.98 8.04 21.30
CA SER A 34 -13.24 9.47 21.10
C SER A 34 -14.72 9.71 20.83
N LEU A 35 -15.21 10.87 21.26
CA LEU A 35 -16.58 11.30 21.01
C LEU A 35 -16.91 11.31 19.52
N ASP A 36 -18.11 10.87 19.15
CA ASP A 36 -18.54 10.83 17.75
C ASP A 36 -18.53 12.21 17.08
N LEU A 37 -18.82 13.25 17.85
CA LEU A 37 -18.75 14.62 17.36
C LEU A 37 -17.31 15.04 17.02
N THR A 38 -16.33 14.62 17.82
CA THR A 38 -14.91 14.87 17.54
C THR A 38 -14.49 14.20 16.24
N LYS A 39 -14.86 12.92 16.05
CA LYS A 39 -14.57 12.19 14.80
C LYS A 39 -15.18 12.88 13.59
N ARG A 40 -16.45 13.31 13.66
CA ARG A 40 -17.14 14.03 12.57
C ARG A 40 -16.48 15.37 12.23
N VAL A 41 -16.17 16.18 13.24
CA VAL A 41 -15.48 17.47 12.99
C VAL A 41 -14.08 17.24 12.43
N PHE A 42 -13.39 16.21 12.91
CA PHE A 42 -12.07 15.85 12.42
C PHE A 42 -12.09 15.36 10.97
N ASP A 43 -13.09 14.57 10.57
CA ASP A 43 -13.33 14.19 9.16
C ASP A 43 -13.48 15.43 8.26
N GLU A 44 -14.28 16.41 8.67
CA GLU A 44 -14.45 17.67 7.94
C GLU A 44 -13.13 18.46 7.84
N CYS A 45 -12.43 18.65 8.96
CA CYS A 45 -11.15 19.37 8.98
C CYS A 45 -10.07 18.68 8.11
N LEU A 46 -10.00 17.35 8.17
CA LEU A 46 -9.02 16.57 7.40
C LEU A 46 -9.34 16.63 5.90
N THR A 47 -10.61 16.54 5.55
CA THR A 47 -11.08 16.66 4.16
C THR A 47 -10.74 18.05 3.60
N ASP A 48 -11.02 19.11 4.34
CA ASP A 48 -10.71 20.47 3.94
C ASP A 48 -9.19 20.66 3.79
N PHE A 49 -8.39 20.16 4.74
CA PHE A 49 -6.93 20.22 4.68
C PHE A 49 -6.36 19.53 3.42
N ILE A 50 -6.78 18.30 3.14
CA ILE A 50 -6.31 17.55 1.95
C ILE A 50 -6.73 18.27 0.67
N THR A 51 -7.96 18.77 0.63
CA THR A 51 -8.50 19.48 -0.53
C THR A 51 -7.71 20.75 -0.81
N GLU A 52 -7.45 21.58 0.21
CA GLU A 52 -6.65 22.80 0.07
C GLU A 52 -5.21 22.52 -0.36
N LEU A 53 -4.59 21.46 0.20
CA LEU A 53 -3.25 21.03 -0.20
C LEU A 53 -3.20 20.60 -1.67
N CYS A 54 -4.19 19.82 -2.12
CA CYS A 54 -4.31 19.41 -3.52
C CYS A 54 -4.50 20.59 -4.46
N PHE A 55 -5.25 21.62 -4.08
CA PHE A 55 -5.39 22.83 -4.90
C PHE A 55 -4.08 23.61 -5.02
N GLU A 56 -3.31 23.74 -3.93
CA GLU A 56 -2.01 24.40 -3.98
C GLU A 56 -1.00 23.61 -4.83
N ALA A 57 -0.98 22.28 -4.71
CA ALA A 57 -0.17 21.42 -5.57
C ALA A 57 -0.63 21.46 -7.04
N HIS A 58 -1.94 21.54 -7.29
CA HIS A 58 -2.46 21.70 -8.65
C HIS A 58 -2.01 23.04 -9.26
N ARG A 59 -1.91 24.11 -8.47
CA ARG A 59 -1.41 25.39 -8.96
C ARG A 59 0.02 25.30 -9.50
N SER A 60 0.91 24.56 -8.85
CA SER A 60 2.27 24.35 -9.38
C SER A 60 2.25 23.46 -10.62
N ALA A 61 1.42 22.43 -10.65
CA ALA A 61 1.26 21.57 -11.83
C ALA A 61 0.73 22.35 -13.05
N ALA A 62 -0.28 23.19 -12.84
CA ALA A 62 -0.90 24.01 -13.88
C ALA A 62 0.07 25.05 -14.46
N LEU A 63 0.90 25.69 -13.61
CA LEU A 63 1.98 26.57 -14.07
C LEU A 63 3.01 25.84 -14.94
N ALA A 64 3.21 24.54 -14.71
CA ALA A 64 4.04 23.68 -15.55
C ALA A 64 3.29 23.07 -16.75
N GLY A 65 2.08 23.55 -17.07
CA GLY A 65 1.26 23.07 -18.19
C GLY A 65 0.69 21.66 -18.01
N ARG A 66 0.69 21.13 -16.78
CA ARG A 66 0.23 19.76 -16.47
C ARG A 66 -1.12 19.79 -15.76
N GLN A 67 -2.01 18.90 -16.18
CA GLN A 67 -3.27 18.65 -15.48
C GLN A 67 -3.11 17.68 -14.30
N LYS A 68 -2.18 16.73 -14.42
CA LYS A 68 -1.91 15.71 -13.38
C LYS A 68 -0.88 16.22 -12.38
N ILE A 69 -1.23 16.10 -11.10
CA ILE A 69 -0.37 16.39 -9.95
C ILE A 69 0.67 15.26 -9.80
N LYS A 70 1.92 15.64 -9.51
CA LYS A 70 3.02 14.73 -9.16
C LYS A 70 3.42 14.89 -7.70
N LEU A 71 4.20 13.96 -7.16
CA LEU A 71 4.73 14.05 -5.78
C LEU A 71 5.54 15.33 -5.56
N ASP A 72 6.29 15.79 -6.56
CA ASP A 72 7.07 17.02 -6.45
C ASP A 72 6.20 18.28 -6.35
N ASP A 73 4.98 18.26 -6.89
CA ASP A 73 4.02 19.37 -6.72
C ASP A 73 3.55 19.46 -5.26
N VAL A 74 3.30 18.31 -4.62
CA VAL A 74 2.93 18.25 -3.20
C VAL A 74 4.09 18.68 -2.30
N ARG A 75 5.33 18.26 -2.62
CA ARG A 75 6.53 18.76 -1.93
C ARG A 75 6.64 20.28 -2.07
N PHE A 76 6.44 20.80 -3.27
CA PHE A 76 6.50 22.23 -3.52
C PHE A 76 5.39 23.01 -2.80
N ALA A 77 4.18 22.45 -2.71
CA ALA A 77 3.09 23.04 -1.92
C ALA A 77 3.48 23.14 -0.43
N CYS A 78 4.15 22.12 0.11
CA CYS A 78 4.64 22.08 1.50
C CYS A 78 5.96 22.84 1.75
N ARG A 79 6.54 23.53 0.75
CA ARG A 79 7.91 24.10 0.82
C ARG A 79 8.18 25.05 2.00
N LYS A 80 7.12 25.66 2.55
CA LYS A 80 7.21 26.62 3.67
C LYS A 80 7.12 25.94 5.05
N ASN A 81 6.82 24.64 5.09
CA ASN A 81 6.70 23.87 6.32
C ASN A 81 7.79 22.78 6.35
N PRO A 82 8.93 23.03 7.02
CA PRO A 82 10.04 22.08 7.04
C PRO A 82 9.66 20.74 7.69
N THR A 83 8.75 20.75 8.67
CA THR A 83 8.27 19.52 9.33
C THR A 83 7.49 18.63 8.36
N TYR A 84 6.65 19.22 7.50
CA TYR A 84 5.90 18.46 6.51
C TYR A 84 6.83 17.90 5.42
N LEU A 85 7.82 18.67 4.98
CA LEU A 85 8.83 18.19 4.03
C LEU A 85 9.62 17.00 4.59
N GLY A 86 10.15 17.15 5.81
CA GLY A 86 10.93 16.08 6.45
C GLY A 86 10.12 14.78 6.56
N ARG A 87 8.84 14.89 6.96
CA ARG A 87 7.95 13.73 7.02
C ARG A 87 7.64 13.12 5.65
N ILE A 88 7.42 13.94 4.63
CA ILE A 88 7.19 13.44 3.26
C ILE A 88 8.43 12.69 2.75
N GLU A 89 9.62 13.24 2.96
CA GLU A 89 10.89 12.61 2.56
C GLU A 89 11.15 11.31 3.30
N GLU A 90 10.92 11.28 4.62
CA GLU A 90 11.05 10.09 5.45
C GLU A 90 10.13 8.96 4.96
N ILE A 91 8.85 9.27 4.68
CA ILE A 91 7.88 8.27 4.19
C ILE A 91 8.29 7.73 2.82
N ILE A 92 8.73 8.60 1.91
CA ILE A 92 9.19 8.19 0.58
C ILE A 92 10.47 7.33 0.66
N GLY A 93 11.41 7.70 1.55
CA GLY A 93 12.63 6.94 1.80
C GLY A 93 12.32 5.54 2.33
N LYS A 94 11.52 5.43 3.39
CA LYS A 94 11.10 4.15 3.97
C LYS A 94 10.39 3.27 2.96
N LYS A 95 9.51 3.83 2.12
CA LYS A 95 8.86 3.08 1.04
C LYS A 95 9.90 2.50 0.06
N SER A 96 10.89 3.29 -0.34
CA SER A 96 11.96 2.82 -1.23
C SER A 96 12.77 1.68 -0.61
N GLU A 97 13.07 1.75 0.69
CA GLU A 97 13.77 0.69 1.42
C GLU A 97 12.95 -0.61 1.47
N ILE A 98 11.65 -0.51 1.79
CA ILE A 98 10.73 -1.66 1.78
C ILE A 98 10.67 -2.29 0.38
N ASP A 99 10.54 -1.47 -0.66
CA ASP A 99 10.47 -1.97 -2.04
C ASP A 99 11.77 -2.66 -2.48
N LYS A 100 12.94 -2.18 -2.03
CA LYS A 100 14.23 -2.84 -2.24
C LYS A 100 14.29 -4.18 -1.50
N ALA A 101 13.90 -4.21 -0.23
CA ALA A 101 13.91 -5.43 0.58
C ALA A 101 13.00 -6.52 -0.01
N ARG A 102 11.81 -6.13 -0.49
CA ARG A 102 10.87 -7.05 -1.19
C ARG A 102 11.50 -7.67 -2.43
N LYS A 103 12.21 -6.88 -3.24
CA LYS A 103 12.91 -7.39 -4.43
C LYS A 103 14.04 -8.36 -4.08
N THR A 104 14.78 -8.09 -3.01
CA THR A 104 15.85 -8.99 -2.57
C THR A 104 15.27 -10.35 -2.16
N LEU A 105 14.16 -10.37 -1.42
CA LEU A 105 13.50 -11.61 -0.99
C LEU A 105 13.00 -12.45 -2.16
N ASP A 106 12.33 -11.83 -3.14
CA ASP A 106 11.79 -12.48 -4.35
C ASP A 106 12.88 -13.20 -5.17
N VAL A 107 14.05 -12.57 -5.32
CA VAL A 107 15.20 -13.14 -6.05
C VAL A 107 15.83 -14.34 -5.31
N THR A 108 15.75 -14.39 -3.98
CA THR A 108 16.23 -15.53 -3.18
C THR A 108 15.28 -16.73 -3.25
N ASP A 109 13.97 -16.51 -3.22
CA ASP A 109 12.98 -17.59 -3.20
C ASP A 109 12.93 -18.36 -4.53
N ASP A 110 13.09 -17.66 -5.66
CA ASP A 110 13.20 -18.28 -6.99
C ASP A 110 14.45 -19.16 -7.17
N LYS A 111 15.52 -18.90 -6.39
CA LYS A 111 16.71 -19.74 -6.38
C LYS A 111 16.53 -20.96 -5.47
N ILE A 112 15.89 -20.79 -4.32
CA ILE A 112 15.65 -21.86 -3.34
C ILE A 112 14.64 -22.87 -3.89
N THR A 113 13.56 -22.42 -4.54
CA THR A 113 12.57 -23.31 -5.16
C THR A 113 13.17 -24.12 -6.30
N LYS A 114 13.97 -23.50 -7.19
CA LYS A 114 14.66 -24.21 -8.28
C LYS A 114 15.76 -25.15 -7.81
N SER A 115 16.52 -24.80 -6.76
CA SER A 115 17.51 -25.73 -6.19
C SER A 115 16.86 -26.90 -5.47
N SER A 116 15.70 -26.69 -4.82
CA SER A 116 14.95 -27.75 -4.13
C SER A 116 14.28 -28.71 -5.12
N LEU A 117 13.73 -28.21 -6.23
CA LEU A 117 13.19 -29.02 -7.31
C LEU A 117 14.28 -29.80 -8.07
N LYS A 118 15.42 -29.16 -8.37
CA LYS A 118 16.55 -29.81 -9.06
C LYS A 118 17.25 -30.86 -8.21
N ALA A 119 17.21 -30.74 -6.88
CA ALA A 119 17.74 -31.75 -5.95
C ALA A 119 16.78 -32.96 -5.77
N MET A 120 15.54 -32.88 -6.23
CA MET A 120 14.59 -34.01 -6.27
C MET A 120 14.50 -34.67 -7.66
N GLU A 121 15.16 -34.11 -8.68
CA GLU A 121 15.16 -34.57 -10.06
C GLU A 121 16.52 -35.17 -10.47
N GLU A 122 17.25 -35.81 -9.55
CA GLU A 122 18.30 -36.75 -9.96
C GLU A 122 17.64 -38.08 -10.41
N PRO A 123 17.95 -38.56 -11.62
CA PRO A 123 17.30 -39.72 -12.20
C PRO A 123 17.78 -40.97 -11.46
N LEU A 124 16.85 -41.74 -10.89
CA LEU A 124 17.13 -43.14 -10.57
C LEU A 124 17.57 -43.81 -11.88
N GLY A 125 18.88 -44.03 -12.00
CA GLY A 125 19.50 -44.70 -13.12
C GLY A 125 18.92 -46.10 -13.30
N GLU A 126 18.66 -46.42 -14.56
CA GLU A 126 18.33 -47.75 -15.06
C GLU A 126 19.36 -48.77 -14.53
N ALA A 127 18.90 -49.66 -13.65
CA ALA A 127 19.55 -50.94 -13.40
C ALA A 127 18.43 -51.98 -13.37
N ASP A 128 18.35 -52.72 -14.47
CA ASP A 128 17.65 -54.01 -14.58
C ASP A 128 18.01 -54.90 -13.39
N ASP A 129 17.00 -55.46 -12.74
CA ASP A 129 17.05 -56.82 -12.22
C ASP A 129 15.63 -57.40 -12.28
N ASP A 130 15.42 -58.26 -13.29
CA ASP A 130 14.30 -59.18 -13.40
C ASP A 130 14.23 -60.08 -12.16
N GLU A 131 13.07 -60.17 -11.50
CA GLU A 131 12.58 -61.42 -10.91
C GLU A 131 11.06 -61.35 -10.71
N ASP A 132 10.43 -62.49 -10.98
CA ASP A 132 9.04 -62.67 -11.37
C ASP A 132 8.16 -62.87 -10.12
N SER A 133 7.08 -62.09 -9.96
CA SER A 133 6.00 -62.51 -9.06
C SER A 133 4.63 -62.10 -9.59
N LYS A 134 3.99 -63.06 -10.27
CA LYS A 134 2.56 -63.12 -10.50
C LYS A 134 1.79 -62.87 -9.20
N THR A 135 0.77 -62.01 -9.22
CA THR A 135 -0.66 -62.41 -9.14
C THR A 135 -1.63 -61.28 -8.72
N LEU A 136 -2.79 -61.29 -9.41
CA LEU A 136 -4.16 -60.99 -8.93
C LEU A 136 -4.60 -59.54 -8.64
N GLY A 137 -5.12 -58.89 -9.69
CA GLY A 137 -6.58 -58.66 -9.83
C GLY A 137 -7.29 -57.67 -8.90
N GLY A 138 -7.91 -56.63 -9.47
CA GLY A 138 -9.04 -55.94 -8.83
C GLY A 138 -9.40 -54.57 -9.40
N LYS A 139 -10.30 -54.54 -10.39
CA LYS A 139 -11.03 -53.33 -10.82
C LYS A 139 -11.91 -52.80 -9.68
N SER A 140 -12.00 -51.48 -9.49
CA SER A 140 -13.33 -50.83 -9.49
C SER A 140 -13.23 -49.31 -9.66
N ALA A 141 -14.09 -48.82 -10.54
CA ALA A 141 -14.42 -47.41 -10.74
C ALA A 141 -15.49 -46.97 -9.74
N ARG A 142 -15.41 -45.71 -9.29
CA ARG A 142 -16.56 -44.80 -9.18
C ARG A 142 -16.10 -43.37 -9.03
#